data_AF-A0A351C8E0-F1
#
_entry.id   AF-A0A351C8E0-F1
#
_cell.length_a   1.000
_cell.length_b   1.000
_cell.length_c   1.000
_cell.angle_alpha   90.00
_cell.angle_beta   90.00
_cell.angle_gamma   90.00
#
_symmetry.space_group_name_H-M   'P 1'
#
loop_
_entity.id
_entity.type
_entity.pdbx_description
1 polymer ?
#
loop_
_entity_poly.entity_id
_entity_poly.type
_entity_poly.pdbx_seq_one_letter_code
_entity_poly.pdbx_strand_id
1 'polypeptide(L)'
;MESEKTPFERIAELVSGMPENSTSFISIATIIGATLRRVLAAEKTCELASISLAHRERLAGFRDQTSRMIEALGTEMPAHVSLEKVSPDEEKTWWFALSEVTHILEESIDQLSGMVARQEKGSPVRDLTALYVRLLREHYNFYFDEARKWMDG
;
A
#
# COMPACT_ATOMS: atom_id res chain seq x y z
N MET A 1 -27.27 11.81 -7.19
CA MET A 1 -26.61 10.87 -6.28
C MET A 1 -25.29 10.54 -6.94
N GLU A 2 -24.23 11.30 -6.65
CA GLU A 2 -22.91 11.00 -7.19
C GLU A 2 -22.48 9.65 -6.62
N SER A 3 -22.11 8.71 -7.48
CA SER A 3 -21.53 7.43 -7.05
C SER A 3 -20.27 7.75 -6.24
N GLU A 4 -20.17 7.22 -5.02
CA GLU A 4 -18.96 7.36 -4.21
C GLU A 4 -17.78 6.79 -5.00
N LYS A 5 -16.78 7.62 -5.29
CA LYS A 5 -15.61 7.19 -6.07
C LYS A 5 -14.82 6.17 -5.26
N THR A 6 -14.33 5.14 -5.94
CA THR A 6 -13.43 4.16 -5.33
C THR A 6 -12.12 4.84 -4.88
N PRO A 7 -11.40 4.28 -3.90
CA PRO A 7 -10.10 4.84 -3.49
C PRO A 7 -9.11 4.97 -4.65
N PHE A 8 -9.13 4.05 -5.63
CA PHE A 8 -8.25 4.07 -6.79
C PHE A 8 -8.59 5.18 -7.79
N GLU A 9 -9.89 5.44 -8.02
CA GLU A 9 -10.34 6.58 -8.82
C GLU A 9 -9.96 7.90 -8.15
N ARG A 10 -10.01 7.95 -6.81
CA ARG A 10 -9.57 9.12 -6.05
C ARG A 10 -8.06 9.35 -6.14
N ILE A 11 -7.26 8.28 -6.13
CA ILE A 11 -5.81 8.36 -6.39
C ILE A 11 -5.55 8.97 -7.77
N ALA A 12 -6.17 8.41 -8.82
CA ALA A 12 -5.98 8.90 -10.18
C ALA A 12 -6.38 10.38 -10.31
N GLU A 13 -7.56 10.77 -9.78
CA GLU A 13 -8.02 12.16 -9.79
C GLU A 13 -7.04 13.11 -9.10
N LEU A 14 -6.52 12.74 -7.92
CA LEU A 14 -5.56 13.56 -7.20
C LEU A 14 -4.26 13.72 -7.98
N VAL A 15 -3.80 12.67 -8.64
CA VAL A 15 -2.55 12.70 -9.42
C VAL A 15 -2.72 13.53 -10.69
N SER A 16 -3.77 13.30 -11.49
CA SER A 16 -3.99 14.05 -12.73
C SER A 16 -4.27 15.55 -12.47
N GLY A 17 -4.70 15.91 -11.26
CA GLY A 17 -4.88 17.29 -10.84
C GLY A 17 -3.60 18.02 -10.41
N MET A 18 -2.45 17.33 -10.33
CA MET A 18 -1.19 17.92 -9.89
C MET A 18 -0.33 18.40 -11.07
N PRO A 19 0.50 19.46 -10.88
CA PRO A 19 1.42 19.90 -11.92
C PRO A 19 2.47 18.82 -12.20
N GLU A 20 2.56 18.35 -13.45
CA GLU A 20 3.45 17.27 -13.89
C GLU A 20 4.93 17.49 -13.52
N ASN A 21 5.37 18.76 -13.45
CA ASN A 21 6.76 19.13 -13.15
C ASN A 21 6.99 19.54 -11.67
N SER A 22 6.05 19.24 -10.77
CA SER A 22 6.23 19.56 -9.35
C SER A 22 7.24 18.60 -8.72
N THR A 23 8.45 19.09 -8.44
CA THR A 23 9.53 18.30 -7.80
C THR A 23 9.09 17.70 -6.47
N SER A 24 8.30 18.44 -5.68
CA SER A 24 7.73 17.91 -4.43
C SER A 24 6.79 16.76 -4.71
N PHE A 25 5.91 16.87 -5.71
CA PHE A 25 4.99 15.80 -6.05
C PHE A 25 5.72 14.55 -6.57
N ILE A 26 6.65 14.72 -7.51
CA ILE A 26 7.49 13.64 -8.05
C ILE A 26 8.21 12.88 -6.92
N SER A 27 8.79 13.62 -5.97
CA SER A 27 9.50 13.01 -4.84
C SER A 27 8.56 12.17 -3.97
N ILE A 28 7.37 12.70 -3.67
CA ILE A 28 6.37 11.99 -2.86
C ILE A 28 5.82 10.77 -3.60
N ALA A 29 5.50 10.88 -4.89
CA ALA A 29 5.01 9.77 -5.71
C ALA A 29 6.05 8.64 -5.80
N THR A 30 7.32 8.98 -6.00
CA THR A 30 8.43 8.00 -5.99
C THR A 30 8.51 7.25 -4.66
N ILE A 31 8.43 7.97 -3.54
CA ILE A 31 8.48 7.37 -2.20
C ILE A 31 7.28 6.45 -1.97
N ILE A 32 6.06 6.91 -2.27
CA ILE A 32 4.84 6.11 -2.13
C ILE A 32 4.94 4.85 -3.00
N GLY A 33 5.36 4.99 -4.26
CA GLY A 33 5.55 3.86 -5.17
C GLY A 33 6.53 2.82 -4.62
N ALA A 34 7.69 3.26 -4.10
CA ALA A 34 8.66 2.37 -3.48
C ALA A 34 8.10 1.68 -2.23
N THR A 35 7.40 2.41 -1.35
CA THR A 35 6.75 1.88 -0.16
C THR A 35 5.72 0.81 -0.52
N LEU A 36 4.81 1.09 -1.45
CA LEU A 36 3.80 0.13 -1.90
C LEU A 36 4.40 -1.11 -2.53
N ARG A 37 5.49 -0.98 -3.29
CA ARG A 37 6.19 -2.14 -3.87
C ARG A 37 6.79 -3.04 -2.78
N ARG A 38 7.35 -2.46 -1.71
CA ARG A 38 7.84 -3.22 -0.54
C ARG A 38 6.69 -3.94 0.17
N VAL A 39 5.55 -3.25 0.38
CA VAL A 39 4.35 -3.86 0.96
C VAL A 39 3.86 -5.02 0.08
N LEU A 40 3.74 -4.81 -1.24
CA LEU A 40 3.27 -5.85 -2.17
C LEU A 40 4.16 -7.09 -2.17
N ALA A 41 5.48 -6.94 -2.04
CA ALA A 41 6.40 -8.06 -1.92
C ALA A 41 6.08 -8.89 -0.67
N ALA A 42 5.93 -8.22 0.48
CA ALA A 42 5.63 -8.85 1.75
C ALA A 42 4.25 -9.55 1.76
N GLU A 43 3.23 -8.90 1.20
CA GLU A 43 1.88 -9.49 1.07
C GLU A 43 1.90 -10.73 0.17
N LYS A 44 2.66 -10.73 -0.93
CA LYS A 44 2.83 -11.92 -1.78
C LYS A 44 3.52 -13.06 -1.04
N THR A 45 4.57 -12.76 -0.26
CA THR A 45 5.24 -13.77 0.57
C THR A 45 4.26 -14.36 1.59
N CYS A 46 3.46 -13.52 2.25
CA CYS A 46 2.46 -13.96 3.23
C CYS A 46 1.34 -14.79 2.59
N GLU A 47 0.87 -14.42 1.40
CA GLU A 47 -0.10 -15.21 0.63
C GLU A 47 0.46 -16.59 0.28
N LEU A 48 1.71 -16.67 -0.20
CA LEU A 48 2.34 -17.94 -0.57
C LEU A 48 2.56 -18.85 0.64
N ALA A 49 2.85 -18.27 1.80
CA ALA A 49 3.01 -18.99 3.05
C ALA A 49 1.66 -19.34 3.73
N SER A 50 0.52 -19.05 3.07
CA SER A 50 -0.80 -19.27 3.66
C SER A 50 -1.06 -20.74 4.03
N ILE A 51 -1.71 -20.90 5.17
CA ILE A 51 -2.03 -22.19 5.80
C ILE A 51 -3.28 -22.88 5.25
N SER A 52 -4.10 -22.17 4.47
CA SER A 52 -5.34 -22.71 3.88
C SER A 52 -5.80 -21.90 2.67
N LEU A 53 -6.62 -22.51 1.81
CA LEU A 53 -7.16 -21.86 0.61
C LEU A 53 -8.01 -20.63 0.95
N ALA A 54 -8.94 -20.76 1.92
CA ALA A 54 -9.78 -19.64 2.34
C ALA A 54 -8.96 -18.49 2.95
N HIS A 55 -7.82 -18.79 3.59
CA HIS A 55 -6.89 -17.76 4.03
C HIS A 55 -6.21 -17.09 2.84
N ARG A 56 -5.69 -17.87 1.91
CA ARG A 56 -5.05 -17.39 0.70
C ARG A 56 -5.93 -16.42 -0.10
N GLU A 57 -7.20 -16.75 -0.27
CA GLU A 57 -8.16 -15.90 -0.99
C GLU A 57 -8.36 -14.54 -0.31
N ARG A 58 -8.41 -14.52 1.03
CA ARG A 58 -8.49 -13.26 1.79
C ARG A 58 -7.23 -12.42 1.60
N LEU A 59 -6.04 -13.02 1.71
CA LEU A 59 -4.75 -12.33 1.52
C LEU A 59 -4.59 -11.82 0.09
N ALA A 60 -5.02 -12.59 -0.91
CA ALA A 60 -5.01 -12.20 -2.32
C ALA A 60 -5.83 -10.91 -2.57
N GLY A 61 -6.95 -10.74 -1.86
CA GLY A 61 -7.76 -9.53 -1.95
C GLY A 61 -7.04 -8.26 -1.48
N PHE A 62 -6.20 -8.34 -0.44
CA PHE A 62 -5.39 -7.21 0.01
C PHE A 62 -4.20 -6.96 -0.92
N ARG A 63 -3.49 -8.02 -1.32
CA ARG A 63 -2.44 -7.94 -2.34
C ARG A 63 -2.94 -7.24 -3.62
N ASP A 64 -4.13 -7.60 -4.09
CA ASP A 64 -4.71 -7.01 -5.31
C ASP A 64 -5.03 -5.52 -5.13
N GLN A 65 -5.48 -5.12 -3.95
CA GLN A 65 -5.65 -3.69 -3.64
C GLN A 65 -4.31 -2.96 -3.68
N THR A 66 -3.23 -3.53 -3.13
CA THR A 66 -1.89 -2.94 -3.23
C THR A 66 -1.38 -2.86 -4.67
N SER A 67 -1.64 -3.88 -5.49
CA SER A 67 -1.30 -3.82 -6.92
C SER A 67 -2.05 -2.68 -7.62
N ARG A 68 -3.37 -2.53 -7.35
CA ARG A 68 -4.18 -1.46 -7.95
C ARG A 68 -3.79 -0.07 -7.47
N MET A 69 -3.33 0.07 -6.22
CA MET A 69 -2.73 1.30 -5.70
C MET A 69 -1.48 1.69 -6.51
N ILE A 70 -0.58 0.73 -6.78
CA ILE A 70 0.63 0.96 -7.58
C ILE A 70 0.25 1.30 -9.03
N GLU A 71 -0.70 0.59 -9.63
CA GLU A 71 -1.18 0.84 -10.98
C GLU A 71 -1.78 2.24 -11.11
N ALA A 72 -2.68 2.64 -10.20
CA ALA A 72 -3.29 3.96 -10.23
C ALA A 72 -2.27 5.10 -10.14
N LEU A 73 -1.19 4.92 -9.37
CA LEU A 73 -0.10 5.89 -9.29
C LEU A 73 0.83 5.84 -10.51
N GLY A 74 1.25 4.64 -10.91
CA GLY A 74 2.26 4.44 -11.94
C GLY A 74 1.75 4.61 -13.37
N THR A 75 0.44 4.48 -13.62
CA THR A 75 -0.16 4.85 -14.90
C THR A 75 -0.02 6.34 -15.16
N GLU A 76 -0.21 7.17 -14.13
CA GLU A 76 -0.08 8.62 -14.24
C GLU A 76 1.38 9.09 -14.08
N MET A 77 2.22 8.31 -13.36
CA MET A 77 3.62 8.65 -13.06
C MET A 77 4.62 7.55 -13.52
N PRO A 78 4.60 7.12 -14.80
CA PRO A 78 5.35 5.95 -15.26
C PRO A 78 6.88 6.13 -15.22
N ALA A 79 7.38 7.36 -15.27
CA ALA A 79 8.81 7.66 -15.15
C ALA A 79 9.34 7.57 -13.70
N HIS A 80 8.44 7.50 -12.71
CA HIS A 80 8.78 7.63 -11.29
C HIS A 80 8.29 6.48 -10.43
N VAL A 81 7.29 5.72 -10.91
CA VAL A 81 6.73 4.57 -10.21
C VAL A 81 6.75 3.37 -11.13
N SER A 82 7.55 2.37 -10.76
CA SER A 82 7.68 1.14 -11.54
C SER A 82 6.41 0.30 -11.47
N LEU A 83 5.91 -0.10 -12.64
CA LEU A 83 4.82 -1.06 -12.82
C LEU A 83 5.34 -2.50 -13.03
N GLU A 84 6.65 -2.71 -12.91
CA GLU A 84 7.21 -4.06 -13.04
C GLU A 84 6.67 -4.99 -11.98
N LYS A 85 6.51 -6.27 -12.33
CA LYS A 85 6.04 -7.29 -11.40
C LYS A 85 6.96 -7.35 -10.18
N VAL A 86 6.36 -7.17 -9.01
CA VAL A 86 7.04 -7.38 -7.74
C VAL A 86 7.09 -8.88 -7.44
N SER A 87 8.28 -9.41 -7.18
CA SER A 87 8.45 -10.79 -6.73
C SER A 87 8.24 -10.89 -5.21
N PRO A 88 7.73 -12.03 -4.70
CA PRO A 88 7.80 -12.33 -3.28
C PRO A 88 9.26 -12.52 -2.83
N ASP A 89 9.49 -12.44 -1.53
CA ASP A 89 10.75 -12.84 -0.91
C ASP A 89 10.86 -14.38 -0.83
N GLU A 90 12.08 -14.88 -0.70
CA GLU A 90 12.36 -16.32 -0.54
C GLU A 90 11.69 -16.90 0.72
N GLU A 91 11.38 -18.20 0.67
CA GLU A 91 10.49 -18.93 1.59
C GLU A 91 10.67 -18.56 3.08
N LYS A 92 9.66 -17.85 3.59
CA LYS A 92 9.43 -17.58 5.00
C LYS A 92 8.33 -18.52 5.49
N THR A 93 8.47 -19.08 6.69
CA THR A 93 7.35 -19.80 7.34
C THR A 93 6.15 -18.87 7.46
N TRP A 94 4.93 -19.42 7.49
CA TRP A 94 3.67 -18.66 7.64
C TRP A 94 3.79 -17.54 8.69
N TRP A 95 4.19 -17.91 9.90
CA TRP A 95 4.31 -16.98 11.02
C TRP A 95 5.30 -15.86 10.73
N PHE A 96 6.47 -16.19 10.18
CA PHE A 96 7.48 -15.19 9.87
C PHE A 96 7.02 -14.25 8.73
N ALA A 97 6.32 -14.78 7.73
CA ALA A 97 5.75 -13.96 6.66
C ALA A 97 4.66 -13.00 7.19
N LEU A 98 3.82 -13.46 8.12
CA LEU A 98 2.78 -12.66 8.76
C LEU A 98 3.36 -11.55 9.66
N SER A 99 4.37 -11.87 10.47
CA SER A 99 5.05 -10.87 11.30
C SER A 99 5.75 -9.82 10.44
N GLU A 100 6.38 -10.26 9.34
CA GLU A 100 7.10 -9.38 8.43
C GLU A 100 6.17 -8.41 7.72
N VAL A 101 5.04 -8.89 7.15
CA VAL A 101 4.09 -8.01 6.46
C VAL A 101 3.47 -7.00 7.44
N THR A 102 3.19 -7.42 8.67
CA THR A 102 2.68 -6.53 9.72
C THR A 102 3.69 -5.44 10.07
N HIS A 103 4.97 -5.81 10.24
CA HIS A 103 6.04 -4.88 10.54
C HIS A 103 6.29 -3.90 9.37
N ILE A 104 6.35 -4.40 8.14
CA ILE A 104 6.51 -3.56 6.94
C ILE A 104 5.36 -2.58 6.80
N LEU A 105 4.12 -2.99 7.07
CA LEU A 105 2.95 -2.12 7.05
C LEU A 105 3.05 -1.02 8.13
N GLU A 106 3.44 -1.37 9.35
CA GLU A 106 3.64 -0.41 10.44
C GLU A 106 4.71 0.65 10.08
N GLU A 107 5.89 0.21 9.65
CA GLU A 107 6.97 1.12 9.21
C GLU A 107 6.51 2.04 8.07
N SER A 108 5.78 1.47 7.10
CA SER A 108 5.26 2.21 5.95
C SER A 108 4.25 3.27 6.37
N ILE A 109 3.35 2.92 7.29
CA ILE A 109 2.35 3.84 7.84
C ILE A 109 3.04 4.98 8.59
N ASP A 110 4.06 4.68 9.39
CA ASP A 110 4.79 5.69 10.16
C ASP A 110 5.58 6.63 9.25
N GLN A 111 6.28 6.09 8.26
CA GLN A 111 7.00 6.86 7.25
C GLN A 111 6.06 7.84 6.53
N LEU A 112 4.95 7.35 5.98
CA LEU A 112 4.01 8.17 5.24
C LEU A 112 3.25 9.16 6.15
N SER A 113 2.93 8.77 7.38
CA SER A 113 2.31 9.68 8.37
C SER A 113 3.26 10.84 8.73
N GLY A 114 4.57 10.56 8.84
CA GLY A 114 5.59 11.59 9.01
C GLY A 114 5.68 12.56 7.84
N MET A 115 5.46 12.07 6.61
CA MET A 115 5.38 12.92 5.41
C MET A 115 4.12 13.79 5.43
N VAL A 116 2.96 13.22 5.75
CA VAL A 116 1.70 13.97 5.93
C VAL A 116 1.90 15.11 6.93
N ALA A 117 2.56 14.87 8.06
CA ALA A 117 2.78 15.91 9.08
C ALA A 117 3.59 17.12 8.57
N ARG A 118 4.43 16.94 7.55
CA ARG A 118 5.30 17.99 6.99
C ARG A 118 4.71 18.70 5.76
N GLN A 119 3.63 18.17 5.19
CA GLN A 119 2.97 18.72 4.00
C GLN A 119 1.93 19.78 4.36
N GLU A 120 1.79 20.78 3.50
CA GLU A 120 0.83 21.87 3.66
C GLU A 120 -0.61 21.33 3.76
N LYS A 121 -1.38 21.86 4.71
CA LYS A 121 -2.78 21.46 4.94
C LYS A 121 -3.63 21.87 3.73
N GLY A 122 -4.47 20.94 3.26
CA GLY A 122 -5.33 21.15 2.09
C GLY A 122 -4.60 21.04 0.74
N SER A 123 -3.31 20.72 0.73
CA SER A 123 -2.60 20.46 -0.53
C SER A 123 -2.99 19.07 -1.10
N PRO A 124 -3.13 18.94 -2.44
CA PRO A 124 -3.43 17.65 -3.07
C PRO A 124 -2.42 16.54 -2.73
N VAL A 125 -1.14 16.91 -2.57
CA VAL A 125 -0.07 15.99 -2.17
C VAL A 125 -0.32 15.41 -0.77
N ARG A 126 -0.81 16.25 0.16
CA ARG A 126 -1.19 15.81 1.51
C ARG A 126 -2.37 14.86 1.47
N ASP A 127 -3.40 15.20 0.70
CA ASP A 127 -4.59 14.37 0.57
C ASP A 127 -4.27 13.00 -0.03
N LEU A 128 -3.40 12.98 -1.06
CA LEU A 128 -2.91 11.75 -1.66
C LEU A 128 -2.14 10.90 -0.64
N THR A 129 -1.17 11.49 0.06
CA THR A 129 -0.36 10.76 1.04
C THR A 129 -1.22 10.23 2.19
N ALA A 130 -2.19 11.02 2.66
CA ALA A 130 -3.13 10.62 3.71
C ALA A 130 -4.07 9.48 3.26
N LEU A 131 -4.50 9.48 1.99
CA LEU A 131 -5.29 8.40 1.41
C LEU A 131 -4.52 7.07 1.43
N TYR A 132 -3.23 7.08 1.05
CA TYR A 132 -2.38 5.89 1.16
C TYR A 132 -2.17 5.43 2.59
N VAL A 133 -1.94 6.35 3.54
CA VAL A 133 -1.85 6.00 4.97
C VAL A 133 -3.12 5.28 5.44
N ARG A 134 -4.29 5.79 5.05
CA ARG A 134 -5.57 5.15 5.41
C ARG A 134 -5.68 3.74 4.84
N LEU A 135 -5.41 3.56 3.55
CA LEU A 135 -5.48 2.24 2.91
C LEU A 135 -4.49 1.25 3.53
N LEU A 136 -3.25 1.66 3.81
CA LEU A 136 -2.27 0.81 4.48
C LEU A 136 -2.69 0.46 5.92
N ARG A 137 -3.36 1.36 6.65
CA ARG A 137 -3.92 1.04 7.98
C ARG A 137 -5.02 -0.02 7.91
N GLU A 138 -5.85 0.00 6.86
CA GLU A 138 -6.87 -1.03 6.65
C GLU A 138 -6.22 -2.40 6.43
N HIS A 139 -5.12 -2.46 5.66
CA HIS A 139 -4.32 -3.69 5.49
C HIS A 139 -3.69 -4.11 6.83
N TYR A 140 -3.01 -3.18 7.53
CA TYR A 140 -2.35 -3.46 8.81
C TYR A 140 -3.31 -4.09 9.82
N ASN A 141 -4.50 -3.50 9.99
CA ASN A 141 -5.50 -4.01 10.94
C ASN A 141 -5.89 -5.45 10.60
N PHE A 142 -6.04 -5.78 9.31
CA PHE A 142 -6.35 -7.14 8.89
C PHE A 142 -5.23 -8.13 9.23
N TYR A 143 -3.98 -7.85 8.86
CA TYR A 143 -2.85 -8.74 9.14
C TYR A 143 -2.59 -8.87 10.65
N PHE A 144 -2.73 -7.77 11.39
CA PHE A 144 -2.60 -7.76 12.84
C PHE A 144 -3.68 -8.62 13.52
N ASP A 145 -4.93 -8.52 13.07
CA ASP A 145 -6.02 -9.36 13.59
C ASP A 145 -5.80 -10.85 13.27
N GLU A 146 -5.28 -11.19 12.08
CA GLU A 146 -4.91 -12.58 11.77
C GLU A 146 -3.77 -13.07 12.67
N ALA A 147 -2.76 -12.22 12.97
CA ALA A 147 -1.69 -12.57 13.91
C ALA A 147 -2.22 -12.80 15.33
N ARG A 148 -3.16 -11.96 15.79
CA ARG A 148 -3.77 -12.07 17.11
C ARG A 148 -4.57 -13.36 17.29
N LYS A 149 -5.39 -13.74 16.30
CA LYS A 149 -6.17 -14.99 16.34
C LYS A 149 -5.31 -16.23 16.54
N TRP A 150 -4.06 -16.19 16.08
CA TRP A 150 -3.10 -17.29 16.26
C TRP A 150 -2.43 -17.32 17.62
N MET A 151 -2.22 -16.17 18.26
CA MET A 151 -1.63 -16.09 19.60
C MET A 151 -2.64 -16.43 20.71
N ASP A 152 -3.91 -16.11 20.50
CA ASP A 152 -4.99 -16.38 21.45
C ASP A 152 -5.56 -17.82 21.31
N GLY A 153 -4.96 -18.65 20.44
CA GLY A 153 -5.39 -20.02 20.10
C GLY A 153 -4.75 -21.12 20.91
#